data_AF-A0A7C7TI62-F1
#
_entry.id   AF-A0A7C7TI62-F1
#
_cell.length_a   1.000
_cell.length_b   1.000
_cell.length_c   1.000
_cell.angle_alpha   90.00
_cell.angle_beta   90.00
_cell.angle_gamma   90.00
#
_symmetry.space_group_name_H-M   'P 1'
#
loop_
_entity.id
_entity.type
_entity.pdbx_description
1 polymer ?
#
loop_
_entity_poly.entity_id
_entity_poly.type
_entity_poly.pdbx_seq_one_letter_code
_entity_poly.pdbx_strand_id
1 'polypeptide(L)'
;MAELLRNSASRMKGRALTGPLGYEQIPELAERGKVRLQHFLEGVDALIGEKPFVAGETFSVADIDLLVLVDFAKWRKLQLPEDAKNAQRWHEAVSARPSTKL
;
A
#
# COMPACT_ATOMS: atom_id res chain seq x y z
N MET A 1 -1.73 1.31 5.80
CA MET A 1 -0.45 0.58 5.95
C MET A 1 0.37 1.00 7.17
N ALA A 2 0.64 2.30 7.37
CA ALA A 2 1.50 2.76 8.47
C ALA A 2 1.03 2.30 9.87
N GLU A 3 -0.27 2.38 10.18
CA GLU A 3 -0.82 1.87 11.46
C GLU A 3 -0.49 0.39 11.68
N LEU A 4 -0.78 -0.47 10.68
CA LEU A 4 -0.49 -1.91 10.73
C LEU A 4 0.99 -2.17 11.01
N LEU A 5 1.88 -1.58 10.21
CA LEU A 5 3.32 -1.85 10.35
C LEU A 5 3.85 -1.33 11.70
N ARG A 6 3.56 -0.08 12.04
CA ARG A 6 4.15 0.58 13.20
C ARG A 6 3.64 0.06 14.52
N ASN A 7 2.43 -0.48 14.58
CA ASN A 7 1.84 -1.05 15.80
C ASN A 7 1.99 -2.58 15.92
N SER A 8 2.59 -3.27 14.95
CA SER A 8 2.80 -4.74 15.02
C SER A 8 4.23 -5.21 14.76
N ALA A 9 5.08 -4.43 14.10
CA ALA A 9 6.44 -4.85 13.81
C ALA A 9 7.34 -4.77 15.06
N SER A 10 8.07 -5.84 15.35
CA SER A 10 9.02 -5.90 16.48
C SER A 10 10.11 -4.83 16.41
N ARG A 11 10.58 -4.50 15.19
CA ARG A 11 11.54 -3.41 14.94
C ARG A 11 10.98 -2.01 15.22
N MET A 12 9.68 -1.88 15.48
CA MET A 12 9.00 -0.62 15.79
C MET A 12 8.53 -0.54 17.25
N LYS A 13 9.00 -1.44 18.14
CA LYS A 13 8.69 -1.38 19.57
C LYS A 13 9.08 -0.01 20.15
N GLY A 14 8.17 0.62 20.89
CA GLY A 14 8.33 2.00 21.41
C GLY A 14 8.36 3.10 20.33
N ARG A 15 8.05 2.77 19.07
CA ARG A 15 8.13 3.67 17.89
C ARG A 15 6.86 3.61 17.02
N ALA A 16 5.69 3.59 17.67
CA ALA A 16 4.40 3.51 17.01
C ALA A 16 4.08 4.70 16.07
N LEU A 17 4.71 5.86 16.28
CA LEU A 17 4.59 7.06 15.44
C LEU A 17 5.93 7.50 14.84
N THR A 18 5.86 8.30 13.77
CA THR A 18 7.02 9.00 13.20
C THR A 18 7.48 10.14 14.12
N GLY A 19 8.72 10.58 13.94
CA GLY A 19 9.28 11.70 14.70
C GLY A 19 10.27 11.27 15.80
N PRO A 20 10.79 12.22 16.58
CA PRO A 20 11.88 11.99 17.52
C PRO A 20 11.43 11.28 18.81
N LEU A 21 10.18 11.46 19.22
CA LEU A 21 9.66 10.89 20.46
C LEU A 21 9.13 9.46 20.27
N GLY A 22 9.37 8.62 21.27
CA GLY A 22 8.86 7.25 21.31
C GLY A 22 7.41 7.19 21.79
N TYR A 23 6.63 6.31 21.17
CA TYR A 23 5.26 6.01 21.56
C TYR A 23 5.05 4.51 21.53
N GLU A 24 4.40 3.98 22.57
CA GLU A 24 4.10 2.56 22.65
C GLU A 24 3.11 2.11 21.58
N GLN A 25 3.27 0.84 21.18
CA GLN A 25 2.41 0.22 20.17
C GLN A 25 1.05 -0.13 20.78
N ILE A 26 -0.01 0.05 19.99
CA ILE A 26 -1.38 -0.35 20.34
C ILE A 26 -1.82 -1.46 19.37
N PRO A 27 -1.84 -2.74 19.78
CA PRO A 27 -2.16 -3.86 18.90
C PRO A 27 -3.51 -3.72 18.17
N GLU A 28 -4.51 -3.14 18.81
CA GLU A 28 -5.84 -2.91 18.24
C GLU A 28 -5.79 -1.94 17.04
N LEU A 29 -4.85 -0.99 17.04
CA LEU A 29 -4.59 -0.13 15.88
C LEU A 29 -3.98 -0.90 14.72
N ALA A 30 -3.17 -1.93 14.99
CA ALA A 30 -2.62 -2.78 13.95
C ALA A 30 -3.73 -3.59 13.27
N GLU A 31 -4.61 -4.21 14.05
CA GLU A 31 -5.75 -4.99 13.53
C GLU A 31 -6.70 -4.11 12.71
N ARG A 32 -7.09 -2.95 13.24
CA ARG A 32 -7.88 -1.98 12.48
C ARG A 32 -7.16 -1.51 11.21
N GLY A 33 -5.86 -1.24 11.31
CA GLY A 33 -5.03 -0.84 10.19
C GLY A 33 -4.95 -1.91 9.08
N LYS A 34 -5.00 -3.19 9.44
CA LYS A 34 -5.06 -4.32 8.52
C LYS A 34 -6.38 -4.35 7.77
N VAL A 35 -7.50 -4.25 8.47
CA VAL A 35 -8.85 -4.21 7.86
C VAL A 35 -8.98 -3.03 6.90
N ARG A 36 -8.54 -1.83 7.33
CA ARG A 36 -8.54 -0.64 6.47
C ARG A 36 -7.70 -0.82 5.21
N LEU A 37 -6.55 -1.50 5.31
CA LEU A 37 -5.70 -1.78 4.15
C LEU A 37 -6.35 -2.80 3.21
N GLN A 38 -7.02 -3.83 3.74
CA GLN A 38 -7.77 -4.80 2.94
C GLN A 38 -8.88 -4.12 2.12
N HIS A 39 -9.74 -3.35 2.79
CA HIS A 39 -10.80 -2.59 2.10
C HIS A 39 -10.24 -1.62 1.05
N PHE A 40 -9.10 -0.99 1.33
CA PHE A 40 -8.46 -0.12 0.35
C PHE A 40 -8.01 -0.91 -0.88
N LEU A 41 -7.33 -2.05 -0.71
CA LEU A 41 -6.86 -2.90 -1.80
C LEU A 41 -8.03 -3.44 -2.66
N GLU A 42 -9.15 -3.79 -2.03
CA GLU A 42 -10.40 -4.18 -2.71
C GLU A 42 -10.95 -3.07 -3.61
N GLY A 43 -10.78 -1.80 -3.22
CA GLY A 43 -11.24 -0.64 -4.00
C GLY A 43 -10.27 -0.18 -5.10
N VAL A 44 -9.05 -0.70 -5.17
CA VAL A 44 -8.03 -0.22 -6.12
C VAL A 44 -8.46 -0.47 -7.56
N ASP A 45 -9.14 -1.58 -7.86
CA ASP A 45 -9.56 -1.87 -9.23
C ASP A 45 -10.48 -0.78 -9.80
N ALA A 46 -11.48 -0.38 -9.02
CA ALA A 46 -12.40 0.69 -9.37
C ALA A 46 -11.70 2.07 -9.38
N LEU A 47 -10.74 2.29 -8.47
CA LEU A 47 -9.95 3.52 -8.43
C LEU A 47 -9.15 3.72 -9.73
N ILE A 48 -8.52 2.67 -10.25
CA ILE A 48 -7.81 2.69 -11.53
C ILE A 48 -8.81 2.75 -12.68
N GLY A 49 -9.79 1.85 -12.70
CA GLY A 49 -10.75 1.71 -13.79
C GLY A 49 -10.04 1.57 -15.15
N GLU A 50 -10.55 2.26 -16.15
CA GLU A 50 -9.99 2.22 -17.50
C GLU A 50 -8.80 3.16 -17.71
N LYS A 51 -8.46 4.00 -16.72
CA LYS A 51 -7.37 4.98 -16.84
C LYS A 51 -6.02 4.27 -16.90
N PRO A 52 -5.04 4.75 -17.69
CA PRO A 52 -3.72 4.14 -17.71
C PRO A 52 -2.99 4.29 -16.36
N PHE A 53 -3.22 5.39 -15.63
CA PHE A 53 -2.61 5.72 -14.33
C PHE A 53 -3.65 6.13 -13.29
N VAL A 54 -3.25 6.17 -12.00
CA VAL A 54 -4.14 6.44 -10.86
C VAL A 54 -4.91 7.75 -11.05
N ALA A 55 -4.22 8.81 -11.50
CA ALA A 55 -4.78 10.14 -11.67
C ALA A 55 -5.29 10.46 -13.09
N GLY A 56 -5.34 9.47 -14.00
CA GLY A 56 -5.77 9.68 -15.39
C GLY A 56 -4.71 9.25 -16.40
N GLU A 57 -4.44 10.11 -17.38
CA GLU A 57 -3.59 9.82 -18.54
C GLU A 57 -2.09 9.91 -18.27
N THR A 58 -1.68 10.56 -17.17
CA THR A 58 -0.27 10.86 -16.89
C THR A 58 0.18 10.21 -15.59
N PHE A 59 1.35 9.55 -15.65
CA PHE A 59 2.03 9.02 -14.48
C PHE A 59 2.36 10.14 -13.49
N SER A 60 2.06 9.92 -12.22
CA SER A 60 2.18 10.95 -11.19
C SER A 60 2.65 10.36 -9.85
N VAL A 61 2.77 11.24 -8.85
CA VAL A 61 3.04 10.82 -7.47
C VAL A 61 2.00 9.82 -6.95
N ALA A 62 0.76 9.87 -7.43
CA ALA A 62 -0.28 8.93 -7.02
C ALA A 62 0.06 7.48 -7.41
N ASP A 63 0.70 7.28 -8.57
CA ASP A 63 1.15 5.96 -9.02
C ASP A 63 2.35 5.46 -8.21
N ILE A 64 3.28 6.37 -7.87
CA ILE A 64 4.44 6.04 -7.04
C ILE A 64 3.97 5.59 -5.66
N ASP A 65 3.08 6.36 -5.03
CA ASP A 65 2.56 6.06 -3.69
C ASP A 65 1.76 4.76 -3.68
N LEU A 66 0.92 4.52 -4.69
CA LEU A 66 0.15 3.29 -4.79
C LEU A 66 1.06 2.08 -5.05
N LEU A 67 2.10 2.21 -5.88
CA LEU A 67 3.05 1.13 -6.16
C LEU A 67 3.75 0.72 -4.86
N VAL A 68 4.30 1.69 -4.13
CA VAL A 68 4.95 1.45 -2.84
C VAL A 68 3.99 0.79 -1.87
N LEU A 69 2.73 1.25 -1.80
CA LEU A 69 1.73 0.64 -0.92
C LEU A 69 1.46 -0.82 -1.28
N VAL A 70 1.20 -1.13 -2.56
CA VAL A 70 0.87 -2.48 -3.03
C VAL A 70 2.03 -3.46 -2.79
N ASP A 71 3.26 -3.05 -3.10
CA ASP A 71 4.42 -3.91 -2.92
C ASP A 71 4.75 -4.14 -1.44
N PHE A 72 4.59 -3.12 -0.59
CA PHE A 72 4.74 -3.30 0.86
C PHE A 72 3.63 -4.15 1.46
N ALA A 73 2.40 -4.06 0.93
CA ALA A 73 1.28 -4.88 1.38
C ALA A 73 1.60 -6.37 1.18
N LYS A 74 2.23 -6.75 0.05
CA LYS A 74 2.65 -8.14 -0.23
C LYS A 74 3.56 -8.68 0.86
N TRP A 75 4.48 -7.86 1.37
CA TRP A 75 5.37 -8.25 2.49
C TRP A 75 4.62 -8.55 3.79
N ARG A 76 3.39 -8.04 3.93
CA ARG A 76 2.46 -8.33 5.04
C ARG A 76 1.39 -9.35 4.68
N LYS A 77 1.56 -10.09 3.57
CA LYS A 77 0.62 -11.11 3.06
C LYS A 77 -0.75 -10.53 2.71
N LEU A 78 -0.78 -9.28 2.26
CA LEU A 78 -1.96 -8.62 1.70
C LEU A 78 -1.65 -8.27 0.26
N GLN A 79 -2.59 -8.45 -0.64
CA GLN A 79 -2.36 -8.22 -2.06
C GLN A 79 -3.62 -7.66 -2.72
N LEU A 80 -3.46 -7.12 -3.93
CA LEU A 80 -4.60 -6.82 -4.79
C LEU A 80 -5.41 -8.11 -5.01
N PRO A 81 -6.75 -8.04 -5.10
CA PRO A 81 -7.56 -9.18 -5.51
C PRO A 81 -7.07 -9.77 -6.83
N GLU A 82 -7.15 -11.10 -6.98
CA GLU A 82 -6.70 -11.79 -8.19
C GLU A 82 -7.55 -11.42 -9.42
N ASP A 83 -8.81 -11.09 -9.20
CA ASP A 83 -9.78 -10.68 -10.21
C ASP A 83 -9.80 -9.17 -10.49
N ALA A 84 -8.97 -8.37 -9.80
CA ALA A 84 -8.83 -6.93 -10.01
C ALA A 84 -8.05 -6.60 -11.29
N LYS A 85 -8.65 -6.85 -12.46
CA LYS A 85 -8.01 -6.76 -13.78
C LYS A 85 -7.33 -5.42 -14.06
N ASN A 86 -7.97 -4.30 -13.71
CA ASN A 86 -7.44 -2.96 -13.94
C ASN A 86 -6.27 -2.66 -13.01
N ALA A 87 -6.40 -3.04 -11.74
CA ALA A 87 -5.32 -2.88 -10.77
C ALA A 87 -4.10 -3.74 -11.12
N GLN A 88 -4.30 -4.98 -11.56
CA GLN A 88 -3.23 -5.87 -11.98
C GLN A 88 -2.52 -5.34 -13.23
N ARG A 89 -3.28 -4.91 -14.27
CA ARG A 89 -2.73 -4.26 -15.46
C ARG A 89 -1.89 -3.03 -15.10
N TRP A 90 -2.43 -2.16 -14.24
CA TRP A 90 -1.72 -0.97 -13.79
C TRP A 90 -0.44 -1.34 -13.03
N HIS A 91 -0.50 -2.32 -12.11
CA HIS A 91 0.66 -2.74 -11.31
C HIS A 91 1.78 -3.30 -12.19
N GLU A 92 1.45 -4.13 -13.17
CA GLU A 92 2.41 -4.66 -14.15
C GLU A 92 3.07 -3.52 -14.96
N ALA A 93 2.26 -2.63 -15.54
CA ALA A 93 2.75 -1.53 -16.37
C ALA A 93 3.67 -0.56 -15.60
N VAL A 94 3.28 -0.22 -14.36
CA VAL A 94 4.07 0.68 -13.51
C VAL A 94 5.34 -0.02 -12.99
N SER A 95 5.28 -1.30 -12.65
CA SER A 95 6.44 -2.08 -12.19
C SER A 95 7.47 -2.35 -13.28
N ALA A 96 7.08 -2.31 -14.56
CA ALA A 96 7.98 -2.49 -15.70
C ALA A 96 8.85 -1.25 -16.03
N ARG A 97 8.57 -0.11 -15.39
CA ARG A 97 9.28 1.16 -15.66
C ARG A 97 10.77 1.02 -15.31
N PRO A 98 11.70 1.69 -16.03
CA PRO A 98 13.12 1.61 -15.70
C PRO A 98 13.46 2.07 -14.28
N SER A 99 12.71 3.04 -13.75
CA SER A 99 12.90 3.60 -12.40
C SER A 99 12.49 2.67 -11.26
N THR A 100 11.85 1.54 -11.55
CA THR A 100 11.39 0.55 -10.55
C THR A 100 12.27 -0.70 -10.52
N LYS A 101 13.31 -0.75 -11.36
CA LYS A 101 14.31 -1.84 -11.33
C LYS A 101 15.33 -1.59 -10.21
N LEU A 102 15.65 -2.64 -9.47
CA LEU A 102 16.74 -2.66 -8.47
C LEU A 102 18.10 -2.87 -9.14
#